data_AF-A0A522BTD2-F1
#
_entry.id   AF-A0A522BTD2-F1
#
_cell.length_a   1.000
_cell.length_b   1.000
_cell.length_c   1.000
_cell.angle_alpha   90.00
_cell.angle_beta   90.00
_cell.angle_gamma   90.00
#
_symmetry.space_group_name_H-M   'P 1'
#
loop_
_entity.id
_entity.type
_entity.pdbx_description
1 polymer ?
#
loop_
_entity_poly.entity_id
_entity_poly.type
_entity_poly.pdbx_seq_one_letter_code
_entity_poly.pdbx_strand_id
1 'polypeptide(L)' 'ARVDFAWPDERLVVEVDGFAFHADRASYRNDRRRTNELVLAGWRVLRFSWEDVVGSPDVVVDQVRRALRR' A
#
# COMPACT_ATOMS: atom_id res chain seq x y z
N ALA A 1 10.12 -4.23 7.96
CA ALA A 1 8.99 -3.30 7.76
C ALA A 1 7.68 -4.07 8.03
N ARG A 2 6.73 -3.53 8.81
CA ARG A 2 5.43 -4.19 9.09
C ARG A 2 4.34 -3.62 8.17
N VAL A 3 3.99 -4.34 7.11
CA VAL A 3 2.97 -3.95 6.11
C VAL A 3 1.62 -4.59 6.45
N ASP A 4 0.52 -4.06 5.90
CA ASP A 4 -0.81 -4.66 6.08
C ASP A 4 -0.95 -5.99 5.33
N PHE A 5 -0.57 -6.02 4.04
CA PHE A 5 -0.62 -7.21 3.21
C PHE A 5 0.64 -7.34 2.36
N ALA A 6 1.13 -8.57 2.22
CA ALA A 6 2.28 -8.90 1.38
C ALA A 6 2.08 -10.20 0.63
N TRP A 7 2.50 -10.19 -0.63
CA TRP A 7 2.68 -11.35 -1.50
C TRP A 7 4.16 -11.42 -1.88
N PRO A 8 4.98 -12.20 -1.15
CA PRO A 8 6.43 -12.22 -1.32
C PRO A 8 6.90 -12.75 -2.68
N ASP A 9 6.23 -13.76 -3.21
CA ASP A 9 6.61 -14.39 -4.49
C ASP A 9 6.45 -13.39 -5.65
N GLU A 10 5.41 -12.55 -5.61
CA GLU A 10 5.15 -11.47 -6.55
C GLU A 10 5.84 -10.16 -6.18
N ARG A 11 6.53 -10.08 -5.04
CA ARG A 11 7.09 -8.83 -4.49
C ARG A 11 6.07 -7.69 -4.46
N LEU A 12 4.85 -7.97 -4.01
CA LEU A 12 3.77 -7.00 -3.89
C LEU A 12 3.44 -6.73 -2.42
N VAL A 13 3.37 -5.45 -2.08
CA VAL A 13 2.81 -4.95 -0.82
C VAL A 13 1.54 -4.17 -1.12
N VAL A 14 0.53 -4.35 -0.28
CA VAL A 14 -0.67 -3.50 -0.24
C VAL A 14 -0.82 -2.92 1.16
N GLU A 15 -0.95 -1.60 1.25
CA GLU A 15 -1.21 -0.86 2.51
C GLU A 15 -2.59 -0.19 2.40
N VAL A 16 -3.33 -0.13 3.51
CA VAL A 16 -4.63 0.56 3.58
C VAL A 16 -4.55 1.68 4.63
N ASP A 17 -4.53 2.93 4.16
CA ASP A 17 -4.39 4.10 5.02
C ASP A 17 -5.75 4.69 5.40
N GLY A 18 -5.98 4.88 6.69
CA GLY A 18 -7.07 5.74 7.17
C GLY A 18 -6.61 7.20 7.26
N PHE A 19 -7.15 8.10 6.44
CA PHE A 19 -6.79 9.53 6.46
C PHE A 19 -7.04 10.18 7.85
N ALA A 20 -8.00 9.64 8.61
CA ALA A 20 -8.41 10.17 9.91
C ALA A 20 -7.40 9.97 11.06
N PHE A 21 -6.38 9.10 10.92
CA PHE A 21 -5.48 8.74 12.04
C PHE A 21 -3.99 9.10 11.82
N HIS A 22 -3.61 9.68 10.67
CA HIS A 22 -2.20 10.00 10.35
C HIS A 22 -1.87 11.50 10.40
N ALA A 23 -2.44 12.23 11.36
CA ALA A 23 -2.37 13.68 11.43
C ALA A 23 -0.99 14.28 11.83
N ASP A 24 0.04 13.46 12.14
CA ASP A 24 1.36 13.99 12.47
C ASP A 24 2.37 13.90 11.31
N ARG A 25 3.07 15.02 11.08
CA ARG A 25 4.04 15.20 9.98
C ARG A 25 5.24 14.24 10.06
N ALA A 26 5.56 13.70 11.24
CA ALA A 26 6.67 12.76 11.39
C ALA A 26 6.28 11.37 10.88
N SER A 27 5.09 10.88 11.21
CA SER A 27 4.53 9.64 10.68
C SER A 27 4.42 9.68 9.16
N TYR A 28 3.93 10.77 8.58
CA TYR A 28 3.88 10.96 7.13
C TYR A 28 5.27 10.82 6.47
N ARG A 29 6.29 11.49 7.02
CA ARG A 29 7.66 11.41 6.49
C ARG A 29 8.25 10.01 6.61
N ASN A 30 8.04 9.35 7.75
CA ASN A 30 8.53 8.00 7.98
C ASN A 30 7.88 7.00 7.01
N ASP A 31 6.58 7.14 6.77
CA ASP A 31 5.85 6.30 5.82
C ASP A 31 6.36 6.45 4.37
N ARG A 32 6.65 7.68 3.93
CA ARG A 32 7.30 7.93 2.63
C ARG A 32 8.69 7.28 2.55
N ARG A 33 9.51 7.43 3.60
CA ARG A 33 10.85 6.81 3.61
C ARG A 33 10.76 5.30 3.48
N ARG A 34 9.86 4.69 4.24
CA ARG A 34 9.65 3.25 4.22
C ARG A 34 9.10 2.74 2.88
N THR A 35 8.20 3.49 2.26
CA THR A 35 7.70 3.18 0.92
C THR A 35 8.84 3.19 -0.10
N ASN A 36 9.73 4.18 -0.04
CA ASN A 36 10.90 4.25 -0.92
C ASN A 36 11.86 3.07 -0.69
N GLU A 37 12.11 2.69 0.57
CA GLU A 37 12.94 1.52 0.90
C GLU A 37 12.38 0.22 0.29
N LEU A 38 11.06 0.02 0.33
CA LEU A 38 10.40 -1.12 -0.31
C LEU A 38 10.59 -1.10 -1.84
N VAL A 39 10.36 0.06 -2.46
CA VAL A 39 10.55 0.22 -3.92
C VAL A 39 12.00 -0.05 -4.33
N LEU A 40 12.98 0.48 -3.60
CA LEU A 40 14.39 0.24 -3.85
C LEU A 40 14.79 -1.24 -3.65
N ALA A 41 14.11 -1.95 -2.76
CA ALA A 41 14.27 -3.40 -2.60
C ALA A 41 13.56 -4.24 -3.69
N GLY A 42 12.97 -3.58 -4.69
CA GLY A 42 12.30 -4.23 -5.83
C GLY A 42 10.86 -4.66 -5.53
N TRP A 43 10.25 -4.12 -4.49
CA TRP A 43 8.84 -4.33 -4.20
C TRP A 43 7.97 -3.33 -4.97
N ARG A 44 6.81 -3.80 -5.40
CA ARG A 44 5.69 -2.94 -5.81
C ARG A 44 4.85 -2.66 -4.58
N VAL A 45 4.37 -1.43 -4.45
CA VAL A 45 3.51 -1.01 -3.34
C VAL A 45 2.26 -0.38 -3.91
N LEU A 46 1.09 -0.94 -3.59
CA LEU A 46 -0.20 -0.29 -3.80
C LEU A 46 -0.69 0.25 -2.46
N ARG A 47 -1.21 1.47 -2.43
CA ARG A 47 -1.77 2.09 -1.23
C ARG A 47 -3.19 2.52 -1.55
N PHE A 48 -4.12 2.15 -0.68
CA PHE A 48 -5.54 2.48 -0.81
C PHE A 48 -5.99 3.24 0.43
N SER A 49 -6.85 4.23 0.25
CA SER A 49 -7.56 4.84 1.37
C SER A 49 -8.71 3.94 1.85
N TRP A 50 -9.20 4.20 3.06
CA TRP A 50 -10.46 3.60 3.53
C TRP A 50 -11.61 3.87 2.55
N GLU A 51 -11.67 5.09 2.00
CA GLU A 51 -12.66 5.51 1.02
C GLU A 51 -12.57 4.72 -0.29
N ASP A 52 -11.36 4.36 -0.74
CA ASP A 52 -11.18 3.50 -1.92
C ASP A 52 -11.74 2.09 -1.65
N VAL A 53 -11.39 1.52 -0.49
CA VAL A 53 -11.79 0.14 -0.13
C VAL A 53 -13.30 0.03 0.08
N VAL A 54 -13.93 1.03 0.70
CA VAL A 54 -15.38 1.02 0.96
C VAL A 54 -16.18 1.53 -0.22
N GLY A 55 -15.72 2.59 -0.88
CA GLY A 55 -16.45 3.27 -1.95
C GLY A 55 -16.28 2.64 -3.32
N SER A 56 -15.18 1.90 -3.56
CA SER A 56 -14.90 1.28 -4.86
C SER A 56 -14.10 -0.03 -4.74
N PRO A 57 -14.58 -1.02 -3.97
CA PRO A 57 -13.86 -2.27 -3.72
C PRO A 57 -13.50 -3.03 -5.00
N ASP A 58 -14.35 -3.01 -6.02
CA ASP A 58 -14.08 -3.68 -7.30
C ASP A 58 -12.85 -3.11 -8.02
N VAL A 59 -12.63 -1.80 -7.92
CA VAL A 59 -11.46 -1.13 -8.49
C VAL A 59 -10.19 -1.55 -7.74
N VAL A 60 -10.25 -1.59 -6.41
CA VAL A 60 -9.15 -2.06 -5.56
C VAL A 60 -8.78 -3.49 -5.95
N VAL A 61 -9.77 -4.39 -6.03
CA VAL A 61 -9.55 -5.80 -6.38
C VAL A 61 -8.96 -5.95 -7.78
N ASP A 62 -9.45 -5.19 -8.77
CA ASP A 62 -8.87 -5.25 -10.12
C ASP A 62 -7.41 -4.78 -10.16
N GLN A 63 -7.07 -3.71 -9.45
CA GLN A 63 -5.69 -3.22 -9.37
C GLN A 63 -4.76 -4.24 -8.70
N VAL A 64 -5.19 -4.85 -7.59
CA VAL A 64 -4.41 -5.91 -6.92
C VAL A 64 -4.24 -7.11 -7.85
N ARG A 65 -5.30 -7.56 -8.54
CA ARG A 65 -5.21 -8.66 -9.52
C ARG A 65 -4.26 -8.35 -10.66
N ARG A 66 -4.25 -7.13 -11.19
CA ARG A 66 -3.29 -6.70 -12.21
C ARG A 66 -1.86 -6.72 -11.68
N ALA A 67 -1.66 -6.31 -10.44
CA ALA A 67 -0.34 -6.35 -9.81
C ALA A 67 0.13 -7.80 -9.59
N LEU A 68 -0.73 -8.73 -9.18
CA LEU A 68 -0.35 -10.14 -8.97
C LEU A 68 -0.01 -10.90 -10.27
N ARG A 69 -0.55 -10.50 -11.43
CA ARG A 69 -0.32 -11.17 -12.71
C ARG A 69 0.99 -10.80 -13.42
N ARG A 70 1.81 -9.93 -12.81
CA ARG A 70 3.08 -9.46 -13.35
C ARG A 70 4.22 -10.02 -12.54
#